data_AF-A0A143BGJ9-F1
#
_entry.id   AF-A0A143BGJ9-F1
#
_cell.length_a   1.000
_cell.length_b   1.000
_cell.length_c   1.000
_cell.angle_alpha   90.00
_cell.angle_beta   90.00
_cell.angle_gamma   90.00
#
_symmetry.space_group_name_H-M   'P 1'
#
loop_
_entity.id
_entity.type
_entity.pdbx_description
1 polymer ?
#
loop_
_entity_poly.entity_id
_entity_poly.type
_entity_poly.pdbx_seq_one_letter_code
_entity_poly.pdbx_strand_id
1 'polypeptide(L)'
;MEITVHGAGFDSLNTVHFGRLVIPSVPRLNDSTMRFGVPVDDTFLTDRGPAPVQPLASGAYDIRVESRRGRSNALRIMLVNDKGAR
;
A
#
# COMPACT_ATOMS: atom_id res chain seq x y z
N MET A 1 -4.29 8.33 4.27
CA MET A 1 -3.10 8.55 3.43
C MET A 1 -3.21 7.68 2.18
N GLU A 2 -2.79 8.17 1.02
CA GLU A 2 -2.85 7.45 -0.25
C GLU A 2 -1.45 7.35 -0.86
N ILE A 3 -1.15 6.21 -1.50
CA ILE A 3 0.12 5.93 -2.16
C ILE A 3 -0.14 5.58 -3.62
N THR A 4 0.57 6.26 -4.52
CA THR A 4 0.62 5.94 -5.95
C THR A 4 1.89 5.15 -6.24
N VAL A 5 1.76 4.04 -6.95
CA VAL A 5 2.87 3.18 -7.36
C VAL A 5 2.99 3.23 -8.88
N HIS A 6 4.18 3.56 -9.36
CA HIS A 6 4.54 3.46 -10.78
C HIS A 6 5.38 2.21 -11.01
N GLY A 7 5.07 1.46 -12.05
CA GLY A 7 5.72 0.20 -12.36
C GLY A 7 5.23 -0.40 -13.67
N ALA A 8 5.38 -1.71 -13.82
CA ALA A 8 4.87 -2.48 -14.96
C ALA A 8 4.45 -3.87 -14.49
N GLY A 9 3.64 -4.58 -15.29
CA GLY A 9 3.18 -5.93 -14.98
C GLY A 9 2.04 -5.99 -13.97
N PHE A 10 1.33 -4.89 -13.78
CA PHE A 10 0.10 -4.84 -12.98
C PHE A 10 -1.04 -5.57 -13.70
N ASP A 11 -1.77 -6.41 -12.97
CA ASP A 11 -2.99 -7.04 -13.44
C ASP A 11 -4.22 -6.20 -13.08
N SER A 12 -5.42 -6.62 -13.49
CA SER A 12 -6.67 -5.91 -13.16
C SER A 12 -6.87 -5.75 -11.65
N LEU A 13 -6.45 -6.74 -10.87
CA LEU A 13 -6.42 -6.71 -9.41
C LEU A 13 -5.07 -7.22 -8.94
N ASN A 14 -4.49 -6.52 -7.97
CA ASN A 14 -3.18 -6.82 -7.41
C ASN A 14 -3.27 -6.83 -5.89
N THR A 15 -2.28 -7.45 -5.25
CA THR A 15 -2.11 -7.42 -3.80
C THR A 15 -0.91 -6.54 -3.46
N VAL A 16 -1.13 -5.54 -2.62
CA VAL A 16 -0.05 -4.68 -2.12
C VAL A 16 0.34 -5.12 -0.73
N HIS A 17 1.63 -5.34 -0.52
CA HIS A 17 2.23 -5.54 0.80
C HIS A 17 2.88 -4.23 1.22
N PHE A 18 2.38 -3.63 2.31
CA PHE A 18 2.88 -2.36 2.86
C PHE A 18 3.26 -2.55 4.33
N GLY A 19 4.56 -2.64 4.63
CA GLY A 19 5.01 -3.00 5.98
C GLY A 19 4.45 -4.37 6.40
N ARG A 20 3.56 -4.38 7.39
CA ARG A 20 2.86 -5.57 7.88
C ARG A 20 1.47 -5.75 7.26
N LEU A 21 0.98 -4.76 6.52
CA LEU A 21 -0.33 -4.82 5.86
C LEU A 21 -0.27 -5.59 4.55
N VAL A 22 -1.34 -6.33 4.31
CA VAL A 22 -1.66 -6.94 3.03
C VAL A 22 -2.99 -6.34 2.57
N ILE A 23 -2.95 -5.63 1.45
CA ILE A 23 -4.09 -4.91 0.87
C ILE A 23 -4.45 -5.63 -0.44
N PRO A 24 -5.47 -6.49 -0.43
CA PRO A 24 -5.89 -7.21 -1.62
C PRO A 24 -6.72 -6.32 -2.56
N SER A 25 -6.97 -6.82 -3.76
CA SER A 25 -7.91 -6.24 -4.71
C SER A 25 -7.63 -4.79 -5.09
N VAL A 26 -6.36 -4.39 -5.15
CA VAL A 26 -5.97 -3.05 -5.60
C VAL A 26 -6.01 -2.99 -7.13
N PRO A 27 -6.91 -2.19 -7.72
CA PRO A 27 -7.00 -2.09 -9.16
C PRO A 27 -5.84 -1.28 -9.74
N ARG A 28 -5.43 -1.64 -10.96
CA ARG A 28 -4.57 -0.78 -11.77
C ARG A 28 -5.37 0.41 -12.29
N LEU A 29 -4.75 1.58 -12.33
CA LEU A 29 -5.32 2.77 -12.97
C LEU A 29 -5.04 2.76 -14.49
N ASN A 30 -3.88 2.23 -14.88
CA ASN A 30 -3.47 2.03 -16.28
C ASN A 30 -2.39 0.93 -16.33
N ASP A 31 -1.67 0.77 -17.45
CA ASP A 31 -0.64 -0.28 -17.60
C ASP A 31 0.59 -0.07 -16.70
N SER A 32 0.78 1.12 -16.13
CA SER A 32 1.97 1.48 -15.37
C SER A 32 1.72 2.10 -14.01
N THR A 33 0.47 2.26 -13.59
CA THR A 33 0.11 2.99 -12.37
C THR A 33 -0.95 2.26 -11.57
N MET A 34 -0.74 2.21 -10.26
CA MET A 34 -1.70 1.75 -9.26
C MET A 34 -1.79 2.75 -8.12
N ARG A 35 -2.89 2.70 -7.37
CA ARG A 35 -3.12 3.59 -6.23
C ARG A 35 -3.88 2.86 -5.14
N PHE A 36 -3.46 3.04 -3.89
CA PHE A 36 -4.12 2.43 -2.75
C PHE A 36 -4.11 3.36 -1.54
N GLY A 37 -5.17 3.27 -0.73
CA GLY A 37 -5.21 3.88 0.59
C GLY A 37 -4.50 2.99 1.61
N VAL A 38 -3.81 3.59 2.57
CA VAL A 38 -3.28 2.87 3.74
C VAL A 38 -4.32 2.94 4.86
N PRO A 39 -4.88 1.80 5.31
CA PRO A 39 -5.76 1.74 6.49
C PRO A 39 -4.96 2.11 7.74
N VAL A 40 -5.22 3.30 8.27
CA VAL A 40 -4.55 3.81 9.48
C VAL A 40 -5.43 3.74 10.73
N ASP A 41 -6.73 3.50 10.54
CA ASP A 41 -7.75 3.37 11.58
C ASP A 41 -8.90 2.46 11.10
N ASP A 42 -9.80 2.14 12.03
CA ASP A 42 -10.90 1.18 11.81
C ASP A 42 -12.02 1.74 10.89
N THR A 43 -11.88 2.97 10.39
CA THR A 43 -12.85 3.56 9.45
C THR A 43 -12.73 2.97 8.05
N PHE A 44 -11.61 2.29 7.75
CA PHE A 44 -11.43 1.59 6.49
C PHE A 44 -12.19 0.26 6.51
N LEU A 45 -13.34 0.22 5.84
CA LEU A 45 -14.19 -0.96 5.80
C LEU A 45 -13.91 -1.83 4.56
N THR A 46 -13.92 -3.14 4.77
CA THR A 46 -14.03 -4.16 3.73
C THR A 46 -15.43 -4.74 3.75
N ASP A 47 -15.79 -5.54 2.74
CA ASP A 47 -17.05 -6.30 2.71
C ASP A 47 -17.20 -7.27 3.92
N ARG A 48 -16.12 -7.50 4.68
CA ARG A 48 -16.08 -8.37 5.86
C ARG A 48 -15.97 -7.61 7.19
N GLY A 49 -16.05 -6.28 7.19
CA GLY A 49 -15.84 -5.43 8.36
C GLY A 49 -14.54 -4.62 8.31
N PRO A 50 -14.06 -4.05 9.43
CA PRO A 50 -12.86 -3.22 9.47
C PRO A 50 -11.64 -3.94 8.88
N ALA A 51 -10.89 -3.25 8.02
CA ALA A 51 -9.64 -3.75 7.48
C ALA A 51 -8.57 -3.83 8.58
N PRO A 52 -7.61 -4.77 8.50
CA PRO A 52 -6.41 -4.70 9.32
C PRO A 52 -5.74 -3.33 9.17
N VAL A 53 -5.47 -2.68 10.29
CA VAL A 53 -4.89 -1.32 10.33
C VAL A 53 -3.41 -1.36 10.64
N GLN A 54 -2.67 -0.38 10.12
CA GLN A 54 -1.30 -0.13 10.52
C GLN A 54 -1.13 1.35 10.86
N PRO A 55 -1.02 1.68 12.16
CA PRO A 55 -0.64 3.01 12.58
C PRO A 55 0.68 3.43 11.93
N LEU A 56 0.69 4.58 11.27
CA LEU A 56 1.88 5.11 10.60
C LEU A 56 2.75 5.87 11.61
N ALA A 57 3.79 5.19 12.11
CA ALA A 57 4.87 5.82 12.85
C ALA A 57 6.06 6.14 11.93
N SER A 58 6.90 7.10 12.32
CA SER A 58 8.20 7.30 11.67
C SER A 58 8.97 5.98 11.61
N GLY A 59 9.49 5.62 10.44
CA GLY A 59 10.19 4.36 10.26
C GLY A 59 10.25 3.92 8.81
N ALA A 60 10.94 2.79 8.59
CA ALA A 60 11.07 2.18 7.29
C ALA A 60 9.90 1.23 6.99
N TYR A 61 9.32 1.33 5.80
CA TYR A 61 8.25 0.47 5.32
C TYR A 61 8.61 -0.07 3.94
N ASP A 62 8.55 -1.39 3.80
CA ASP A 62 8.71 -2.04 2.51
C ASP A 62 7.37 -2.03 1.76
N ILE A 63 7.43 -1.75 0.46
CA ILE A 63 6.31 -1.85 -0.48
C ILE A 63 6.66 -2.94 -1.49
N ARG A 64 5.79 -3.94 -1.62
CA ARG A 64 5.86 -4.96 -2.68
C ARG A 64 4.49 -5.11 -3.32
N VAL A 65 4.47 -5.34 -4.63
CA VAL A 65 3.24 -5.64 -5.37
C VAL A 65 3.30 -7.09 -5.84
N GLU A 66 2.18 -7.78 -5.68
CA GLU A 66 1.99 -9.15 -6.14
C GLU A 66 0.79 -9.19 -7.09
N SER A 67 0.99 -9.80 -8.25
CA SER A 67 -0.04 -10.04 -9.26
C SER A 67 -0.01 -11.51 -9.68
N ARG A 68 -0.86 -11.92 -10.63
CA ARG A 68 -0.83 -13.30 -11.14
C ARG A 68 0.45 -13.60 -11.92
N ARG A 69 1.17 -12.56 -12.33
CA ARG A 69 2.46 -12.64 -13.02
C ARG A 69 3.64 -12.84 -12.07
N GLY A 70 3.42 -12.73 -10.76
CA GLY A 70 4.43 -12.91 -9.73
C GLY A 70 4.55 -11.71 -8.81
N ARG A 71 5.67 -11.65 -8.09
CA ARG A 71 5.93 -10.66 -7.04
C ARG A 71 7.06 -9.73 -7.43
N SER A 72 6.90 -8.44 -7.17
CA SER A 72 7.95 -7.45 -7.35
C SER A 72 9.05 -7.58 -6.30
N ASN A 73 10.19 -6.92 -6.56
CA ASN A 73 11.13 -6.55 -5.51
C ASN A 73 10.47 -5.59 -4.50
N ALA A 74 11.10 -5.43 -3.34
CA ALA A 74 10.68 -4.42 -2.36
C ALA A 74 11.27 -3.06 -2.67
N LEU A 75 10.42 -2.04 -2.66
CA LEU A 75 10.85 -0.66 -2.50
C LEU A 75 10.70 -0.27 -1.03
N ARG A 76 11.80 0.12 -0.39
CA ARG A 76 11.76 0.63 0.98
C ARG A 76 11.58 2.14 0.97
N ILE A 77 10.56 2.62 1.68
CA ILE A 77 10.34 4.04 1.95
C ILE A 77 10.60 4.33 3.43
N MET A 78 10.91 5.58 3.74
CA MET A 78 11.05 6.05 5.12
C MET A 78 9.97 7.09 5.38
N LEU A 79 9.04 6.75 6.27
CA LEU A 79 8.07 7.70 6.80
C LEU A 79 8.77 8.51 7.89
N VAL A 80 8.65 9.82 7.81
CA VAL A 80 9.14 10.74 8.83
C VAL A 80 7.93 11.55 9.28
N ASN A 81 7.49 11.32 10.53
CA ASN A 81 6.53 12.20 11.16
C ASN A 81 7.26 13.49 11.48
N ASP A 82 6.95 14.54 10.72
CA ASP A 82 7.49 15.86 10.99
C ASP A 82 6.75 16.46 12.20
N LYS A 83 7.21 16.13 13.41
CA LYS A 83 6.82 16.84 14.62
C LYS A 83 7.79 18.00 14.85
N GLY A 84 7.65 19.05 14.05
CA GLY A 84 8.09 20.40 14.40
C GLY A 84 9.20 21.00 13.53
N ALA A 85 8.79 21.81 12.55
CA ALA A 85 9.42 23.12 12.38
C ALA A 85 8.67 24.07 13.33
N ARG A 86 9.35 24.52 14.38
CA ARG A 86 8.92 25.67 15.19
C ARG A 86 9.08 26.96 14.40
#